data_AF-A0A971WEA8-F1
#
_entry.id   AF-A0A971WEA8-F1
#
_cell.length_a   1.000
_cell.length_b   1.000
_cell.length_c   1.000
_cell.angle_alpha   90.00
_cell.angle_beta   90.00
_cell.angle_gamma   90.00
#
_symmetry.space_group_name_H-M   'P 1'
#
loop_
_entity.id
_entity.type
_entity.pdbx_description
1 polymer ?
#
loop_
_entity_poly.entity_id
_entity_poly.type
_entity_poly.pdbx_seq_one_letter_code
_entity_poly.pdbx_strand_id
1 'polypeptide(L)'
;MKNKNKTVLSELSLLGIAFIWGAAFIVVKSSLDSITPLWLMAARFIVAALAISIFFFKKLKLINRGTLLAGVVCGVLIYVAFAFQTIGIQY
;
A
#
# COMPACT_ATOMS: atom_id res chain seq x y z
N MET A 1 -8.96 -30.19 13.70
CA MET A 1 -10.28 -29.52 13.61
C MET A 1 -10.06 -28.01 13.53
N LYS A 2 -10.23 -27.41 12.35
CA LYS A 2 -10.03 -25.96 12.12
C LYS A 2 -11.12 -25.21 12.90
N ASN A 3 -10.72 -24.39 13.87
CA ASN A 3 -11.65 -23.73 14.79
C ASN A 3 -12.56 -22.77 13.98
N LYS A 4 -13.82 -23.16 13.76
CA LYS A 4 -14.77 -22.56 12.82
C LYS A 4 -14.90 -21.05 12.99
N ASN A 5 -14.79 -20.56 14.24
CA ASN A 5 -14.84 -19.14 14.60
C ASN A 5 -13.63 -18.32 14.11
N LYS A 6 -12.44 -18.92 14.02
CA LYS A 6 -11.24 -18.23 13.48
C LYS A 6 -11.33 -18.07 11.96
N THR A 7 -11.96 -19.02 11.27
CA THR A 7 -12.23 -18.94 9.83
C THR A 7 -13.23 -17.84 9.50
N VAL A 8 -14.35 -17.78 10.22
CA VAL A 8 -15.35 -16.71 10.03
C VAL A 8 -14.75 -15.33 10.31
N LEU A 9 -13.93 -15.18 11.35
CA LEU A 9 -13.25 -13.91 11.63
C LEU A 9 -12.25 -13.52 10.53
N SER A 10 -11.55 -14.50 9.94
CA SER A 10 -10.61 -14.26 8.83
C SER A 10 -11.36 -13.84 7.56
N GLU A 11 -12.48 -14.50 7.26
CA GLU A 11 -13.36 -14.17 6.12
C GLU A 11 -13.98 -12.77 6.28
N LEU A 12 -14.44 -12.42 7.48
CA LEU A 12 -14.96 -11.10 7.76
C LEU A 12 -13.89 -10.02 7.64
N SER A 13 -12.66 -10.32 8.08
CA SER A 13 -11.51 -9.42 7.91
C SER A 13 -11.15 -9.23 6.43
N LEU A 14 -11.20 -10.30 5.64
CA LEU A 14 -10.99 -10.23 4.19
C LEU A 14 -12.06 -9.37 3.49
N LEU A 15 -13.33 -9.53 3.88
CA LEU A 15 -14.42 -8.66 3.40
C LEU A 15 -14.18 -7.20 3.77
N GLY A 16 -13.76 -6.92 5.00
CA GLY A 16 -13.42 -5.57 5.44
C GLY A 16 -12.27 -4.96 4.64
N ILE A 17 -11.20 -5.72 4.41
CA ILE A 17 -10.07 -5.28 3.57
C ILE A 17 -10.54 -5.00 2.14
N ALA A 18 -11.34 -5.89 1.54
CA ALA A 18 -11.87 -5.71 0.19
C ALA A 18 -12.74 -4.45 0.09
N PHE A 19 -13.56 -4.18 1.11
CA PHE A 19 -14.39 -2.97 1.18
C PHE A 19 -13.53 -1.71 1.29
N ILE A 20 -12.55 -1.68 2.20
CA ILE A 20 -11.66 -0.52 2.39
C ILE A 20 -10.85 -0.24 1.12
N TRP A 21 -10.28 -1.27 0.50
CA TRP A 21 -9.55 -1.13 -0.75
C TRP A 21 -10.46 -0.67 -1.90
N GLY A 22 -11.67 -1.22 -1.99
CA GLY A 22 -12.68 -0.82 -2.96
C GLY A 22 -13.09 0.65 -2.83
N ALA A 23 -13.40 1.09 -1.61
CA ALA A 23 -13.77 2.48 -1.32
C ALA A 23 -12.61 3.45 -1.59
N ALA A 24 -11.36 3.05 -1.30
CA ALA A 24 -10.19 3.86 -1.58
C ALA A 24 -10.03 4.20 -3.07
N PHE A 25 -10.42 3.29 -3.99
CA PHE A 25 -10.38 3.59 -5.43
C PHE A 25 -11.33 4.71 -5.84
N ILE A 26 -12.50 4.79 -5.20
CA ILE A 26 -13.46 5.87 -5.45
C ILE A 26 -12.81 7.21 -5.08
N VAL A 27 -12.15 7.27 -3.93
CA VAL A 27 -11.43 8.48 -3.48
C VAL A 27 -10.27 8.82 -4.41
N VAL A 28 -9.49 7.83 -4.86
CA VAL A 28 -8.42 8.03 -5.84
C VAL A 28 -8.98 8.60 -7.14
N LYS A 29 -10.07 8.04 -7.66
CA LYS A 29 -10.72 8.54 -8.87
C LYS A 29 -11.19 9.99 -8.72
N SER A 30 -11.86 10.33 -7.61
CA SER A 30 -12.27 11.71 -7.33
C SER A 30 -11.10 12.67 -7.11
N SER A 31 -9.96 12.17 -6.61
CA SER A 31 -8.76 13.00 -6.42
C SER A 31 -8.03 13.26 -7.73
N LEU A 32 -8.15 12.36 -8.71
CA LEU A 32 -7.56 12.50 -10.05
C LEU A 32 -8.17 13.65 -10.86
N ASP A 33 -9.40 14.07 -10.54
CA ASP A 33 -10.03 15.26 -11.15
C ASP A 33 -9.32 16.57 -10.77
N SER A 34 -8.56 16.57 -9.67
CA SER A 34 -7.88 17.76 -9.13
C SER A 34 -6.35 17.65 -9.11
N ILE A 35 -5.80 16.42 -9.04
CA ILE A 35 -4.38 16.16 -8.84
C ILE A 35 -3.93 15.07 -9.83
N THR A 36 -2.79 15.29 -10.49
CA THR A 36 -2.23 14.27 -11.40
C THR A 36 -1.89 12.96 -10.67
N PRO A 37 -2.05 11.79 -11.32
CA PRO A 37 -1.83 10.49 -10.69
C PRO A 37 -0.47 10.34 -10.02
N LEU A 38 0.56 10.88 -10.66
CA LEU A 38 1.94 10.80 -10.19
C LEU A 38 2.14 11.53 -8.85
N TRP A 39 1.49 12.68 -8.68
CA TRP A 39 1.55 13.48 -7.45
C TRP A 39 0.82 12.79 -6.29
N LEU A 40 -0.37 12.23 -6.56
CA LEU A 40 -1.11 11.47 -5.56
C LEU A 40 -0.34 10.24 -5.09
N MET A 41 0.30 9.52 -6.02
CA MET A 41 1.18 8.39 -5.72
C MET A 41 2.39 8.83 -4.89
N ALA A 42 3.08 9.90 -5.29
CA ALA A 42 4.24 10.42 -4.56
C ALA A 42 3.88 10.79 -3.12
N ALA A 43 2.78 11.51 -2.90
CA ALA A 43 2.30 11.86 -1.56
C ALA A 43 2.03 10.60 -0.72
N ARG A 44 1.36 9.59 -1.30
CA ARG A 44 1.07 8.32 -0.61
C ARG A 44 2.33 7.59 -0.17
N PHE A 45 3.31 7.44 -1.07
CA PHE A 45 4.57 6.75 -0.75
C PHE A 45 5.43 7.52 0.25
N ILE A 46 5.46 8.86 0.16
CA ILE A 46 6.19 9.71 1.12
C ILE A 46 5.58 9.59 2.52
N VAL A 47 4.26 9.72 2.63
CA VAL A 47 3.55 9.61 3.93
C VAL A 47 3.74 8.21 4.51
N ALA A 48 3.62 7.16 3.70
CA ALA A 48 3.86 5.79 4.13
C ALA A 48 5.32 5.57 4.59
N ALA A 49 6.30 6.07 3.83
CA ALA A 49 7.71 5.97 4.17
C ALA A 49 8.03 6.69 5.48
N LEU A 50 7.50 7.92 5.68
CA LEU A 50 7.69 8.68 6.92
C LEU A 50 7.04 7.97 8.11
N ALA A 51 5.79 7.53 7.97
CA ALA A 51 5.06 6.85 9.04
C ALA A 51 5.78 5.57 9.50
N ILE A 52 6.20 4.73 8.54
CA ILE A 52 6.95 3.50 8.84
C ILE A 52 8.33 3.84 9.42
N SER A 53 9.02 4.85 8.89
CA SER A 53 10.34 5.26 9.37
C SER A 53 10.29 5.73 10.82
N ILE A 54 9.27 6.52 11.20
CA ILE A 54 9.06 6.98 12.57
C ILE A 54 8.76 5.80 13.50
N PHE A 55 7.84 4.91 13.11
CA PHE A 55 7.41 3.79 13.95
C PHE A 55 8.52 2.73 14.15
N PHE A 56 9.31 2.47 13.11
CA PHE A 56 10.37 1.45 13.12
C PHE A 56 11.78 2.03 13.20
N PHE A 57 11.96 3.30 13.60
CA PHE A 57 13.26 3.99 13.59
C PHE A 57 14.38 3.21 14.29
N LYS A 58 14.06 2.51 15.39
CA LYS A 58 15.02 1.66 16.12
C LYS A 58 15.44 0.40 15.33
N LYS A 59 14.56 -0.16 14.50
CA LYS A 59 14.86 -1.34 13.67
C LYS A 59 15.52 -1.00 12.33
N LEU A 60 15.43 0.25 11.88
CA LEU A 60 16.16 0.73 10.70
C LEU A 60 17.69 0.62 10.86
N LYS A 61 18.21 0.73 12.10
CA LYS A 61 19.64 0.53 12.39
C LYS A 61 20.14 -0.91 12.20
N LEU A 62 19.24 -1.89 12.13
CA LEU A 62 19.57 -3.30 11.92
C LEU A 62 19.50 -3.73 10.44
N ILE A 63 19.23 -2.79 9.53
CA ILE A 63 19.11 -3.09 8.09
C ILE A 63 20.49 -3.46 7.53
N ASN A 64 20.58 -4.67 6.97
CA ASN A 64 21.73 -5.11 6.20
C ASN A 64 21.60 -4.65 4.74
N ARG A 65 22.73 -4.50 4.02
CA ARG A 65 22.76 -4.07 2.61
C ARG A 65 21.92 -4.98 1.71
N GLY A 66 21.91 -6.29 1.97
CA GLY A 66 21.07 -7.24 1.23
C GLY A 66 19.57 -7.00 1.44
N THR A 67 19.15 -6.68 2.66
CA THR A 67 17.75 -6.35 2.99
C THR A 67 17.34 -5.02 2.34
N LEU A 68 18.25 -4.05 2.28
CA LEU A 68 18.02 -2.78 1.59
C LEU A 68 17.81 -3.01 0.09
N LEU A 69 18.67 -3.79 -0.56
CA LEU A 69 18.56 -4.10 -1.98
C LEU A 69 17.26 -4.85 -2.32
N ALA A 70 16.90 -5.85 -1.52
CA ALA A 70 15.63 -6.56 -1.66
C ALA A 70 14.44 -5.61 -1.47
N GLY A 71 14.51 -4.71 -0.47
CA GLY A 71 13.48 -3.69 -0.24
C GLY A 71 13.33 -2.72 -1.40
N VAL A 72 14.43 -2.28 -2.01
CA VAL A 72 14.42 -1.40 -3.19
C VAL A 72 13.78 -2.11 -4.38
N VAL A 73 14.17 -3.37 -4.67
CA VAL A 73 13.60 -4.15 -5.78
C VAL A 73 12.09 -4.34 -5.60
N CYS A 74 11.66 -4.77 -4.40
CA CYS A 74 10.23 -4.90 -4.09
C CYS A 74 9.50 -3.57 -4.17
N GLY A 75 10.10 -2.47 -3.69
CA GLY A 75 9.53 -1.13 -3.74
C GLY A 75 9.32 -0.65 -5.17
N VAL A 76 10.30 -0.86 -6.07
CA VAL A 76 10.19 -0.52 -7.49
C VAL A 76 9.08 -1.34 -8.15
N LEU A 77 9.02 -2.65 -7.91
CA LEU A 77 7.97 -3.50 -8.47
C LEU A 77 6.57 -3.06 -8.01
N ILE A 78 6.41 -2.75 -6.73
CA ILE A 78 5.16 -2.24 -6.17
C ILE A 78 4.81 -0.88 -6.78
N TYR A 79 5.78 0.03 -6.90
CA TYR A 79 5.55 1.34 -7.52
C TYR A 79 5.05 1.19 -8.96
N VAL A 80 5.68 0.33 -9.76
CA VAL A 80 5.25 0.07 -11.14
C VAL A 80 3.84 -0.50 -11.17
N ALA A 81 3.52 -1.49 -10.34
CA ALA A 81 2.17 -2.06 -10.26
C ALA A 81 1.11 -1.00 -9.90
N PHE A 82 1.39 -0.15 -8.91
CA PHE A 82 0.50 0.94 -8.50
C PHE A 82 0.40 2.06 -9.55
N ALA A 83 1.48 2.35 -10.28
CA ALA A 83 1.47 3.32 -11.38
C ALA A 83 0.55 2.84 -12.50
N PHE A 84 0.69 1.60 -12.95
CA PHE A 84 -0.22 0.99 -13.94
C PHE A 84 -1.67 0.99 -13.45
N GLN A 85 -1.89 0.64 -12.19
CA GLN A 85 -3.22 0.67 -11.58
C GLN A 85 -3.83 2.07 -11.57
N THR A 86 -3.07 3.10 -11.18
CA THR A 86 -3.60 4.46 -11.06
C THR A 86 -3.83 5.10 -12.43
N ILE A 87 -2.95 4.83 -13.41
CA ILE A 87 -3.15 5.24 -14.81
C ILE A 87 -4.40 4.57 -15.38
N GLY A 88 -4.60 3.27 -15.14
CA GLY A 88 -5.79 2.55 -15.56
C GLY A 88 -7.09 2.95 -14.85
N ILE A 89 -7.01 3.77 -13.78
CA ILE A 89 -8.20 4.39 -13.15
C ILE A 89 -8.49 5.76 -13.77
N GLN A 90 -7.46 6.44 -14.27
CA GLN A 90 -7.58 7.75 -14.91
C GLN A 90 -8.22 7.66 -16.30
N TYR A 91 -7.87 6.64 -17.08
CA TYR A 91 -8.37 6.38 -18.44
C TYR A 91 -9.41 5.26 -18.44
#